data_AF-T1DH56-F1
#
_entry.id   AF-T1DH56-F1
#
_cell.length_a   1.000
_cell.length_b   1.000
_cell.length_c   1.000
_cell.angle_alpha   90.00
_cell.angle_beta   90.00
_cell.angle_gamma   90.00
#
_symmetry.space_group_name_H-M   'P 1'
#
loop_
_entity.id
_entity.type
_entity.pdbx_description
1 polymer ?
#
loop_
_entity_poly.entity_id
_entity_poly.type
_entity_poly.pdbx_seq_one_letter_code
_entity_poly.pdbx_strand_id
1 'polypeptide(L)'
;WKYLILMYDYISITTEDETIRKLLDSPEMEIYRTKIMEERKRLESISFALQGSIGERYLTCGRKKCRCHKDPEALHGPFYHWTRKVDGKSVGVWLPVEVSDLLKDWISTDRKLHEIVSRIEEITREAAEWIHSEFRDDRKKK
;
A
#
# COMPACT_ATOMS: atom_id res chain seq x y z
N TRP A 1 -1.22 -10.92 -4.68
CA TRP A 1 -0.77 -11.16 -6.06
C TRP A 1 -1.49 -10.29 -7.10
N LYS A 2 -1.75 -9.00 -6.81
CA LYS A 2 -2.55 -8.12 -7.70
C LYS A 2 -1.78 -6.95 -8.32
N TYR A 3 -0.47 -6.84 -8.11
CA TYR A 3 0.32 -5.68 -8.55
C TYR A 3 1.42 -6.03 -9.56
N LEU A 4 1.11 -6.93 -10.49
CA LEU A 4 1.99 -7.23 -11.63
C LEU A 4 1.40 -6.67 -12.93
N ILE A 5 1.06 -5.37 -12.94
CA ILE A 5 0.65 -4.62 -14.17
C ILE A 5 1.26 -3.21 -14.14
N LEU A 6 2.48 -3.04 -13.65
CA LEU A 6 3.14 -1.72 -13.62
C LEU A 6 4.53 -1.68 -14.26
N MET A 7 4.96 -2.75 -14.94
CA MET A 7 6.29 -2.82 -15.54
C MET A 7 6.33 -3.12 -17.05
N TYR A 8 5.20 -3.43 -17.67
CA TYR A 8 5.13 -3.57 -19.12
C TYR A 8 4.13 -2.56 -19.65
N ASP A 9 4.62 -1.81 -20.64
CA ASP A 9 3.93 -1.05 -21.66
C ASP A 9 2.47 -0.72 -21.37
N TYR A 10 2.21 0.58 -21.30
CA TYR A 10 0.93 1.23 -21.59
C TYR A 10 0.07 0.31 -22.48
N ILE A 11 -0.76 -0.55 -21.85
CA ILE A 11 -1.71 -1.36 -22.59
C ILE A 11 -2.61 -0.32 -23.19
N SER A 12 -2.39 -0.02 -24.46
CA SER A 12 -3.31 0.76 -25.26
C SER A 12 -4.61 -0.02 -25.14
N ILE A 13 -5.53 0.52 -24.35
CA ILE A 13 -6.90 0.04 -24.33
C ILE A 13 -7.37 0.31 -25.75
N THR A 14 -7.30 -0.72 -26.59
CA THR A 14 -7.73 -0.65 -27.97
C THR A 14 -9.20 -0.99 -27.97
N THR A 15 -9.99 -0.06 -28.48
CA THR A 15 -11.44 -0.20 -28.66
C THR A 15 -11.74 0.04 -30.13
N GLU A 16 -12.62 -0.78 -30.69
CA GLU A 16 -13.15 -0.58 -32.05
C GLU A 16 -14.26 0.49 -32.06
N ASP A 17 -14.78 0.86 -30.89
CA ASP A 17 -15.76 1.94 -30.74
C ASP A 17 -15.07 3.31 -30.84
N GLU A 18 -15.30 3.98 -31.97
CA GLU A 18 -14.77 5.32 -32.29
C GLU A 18 -15.16 6.39 -31.25
N THR A 19 -16.34 6.28 -30.62
CA THR A 19 -16.75 7.21 -29.56
C THR A 19 -15.92 6.99 -28.31
N ILE A 20 -15.71 5.74 -27.90
CA ILE A 20 -14.86 5.41 -26.75
C ILE A 20 -13.40 5.81 -27.04
N ARG A 21 -12.91 5.58 -28.27
CA ARG A 21 -11.56 5.99 -28.66
C ARG A 21 -11.35 7.49 -28.50
N LYS A 22 -12.27 8.32 -29.01
CA LYS A 22 -12.21 9.78 -28.86
C LYS A 22 -12.22 10.23 -27.40
N LEU A 23 -12.97 9.55 -26.53
CA LEU A 23 -12.95 9.83 -25.09
C LEU A 23 -11.62 9.46 -24.46
N LEU A 24 -11.03 8.31 -24.82
CA LEU A 24 -9.74 7.86 -24.27
C LEU A 24 -8.56 8.74 -24.72
N ASP A 25 -8.66 9.34 -25.91
CA ASP A 25 -7.67 10.25 -26.50
C ASP A 25 -7.96 11.73 -26.15
N SER A 26 -8.93 12.01 -25.26
CA SER A 26 -9.29 13.39 -24.91
C SER A 26 -8.21 14.10 -24.07
N PRO A 27 -8.16 15.45 -24.11
CA PRO A 27 -7.31 16.23 -23.20
C PRO A 27 -7.55 15.93 -21.72
N GLU A 28 -8.82 15.70 -21.33
CA GLU A 28 -9.17 15.35 -19.95
C GLU A 28 -8.53 14.01 -19.52
N MET A 29 -8.50 13.01 -20.41
CA MET A 29 -7.82 11.75 -20.12
C MET A 29 -6.31 11.90 -19.97
N GLU A 30 -5.69 12.86 -20.66
CA GLU A 30 -4.27 13.16 -20.50
C GLU A 30 -3.94 13.72 -19.10
N ILE A 31 -4.86 14.46 -18.48
CA ILE A 31 -4.72 14.93 -17.09
C ILE A 31 -4.64 13.73 -16.14
N TYR A 32 -5.53 12.74 -16.29
CA TYR A 32 -5.51 11.54 -15.45
C TYR A 32 -4.26 10.68 -15.69
N ARG A 33 -3.80 10.57 -16.94
CA ARG A 33 -2.55 9.89 -17.29
C ARG A 33 -1.35 10.56 -16.63
N THR A 34 -1.30 11.90 -16.65
CA THR A 34 -0.25 12.68 -15.99
C THR A 34 -0.23 12.42 -14.49
N LYS A 35 -1.38 12.49 -13.81
CA LYS A 35 -1.50 12.18 -12.38
C LYS A 35 -1.03 10.74 -12.07
N ILE A 36 -1.41 9.75 -12.88
CA ILE A 36 -0.93 8.36 -12.71
C ILE A 36 0.59 8.27 -12.90
N MET A 37 1.15 9.01 -13.86
CA MET A 37 2.60 9.03 -14.09
C MET A 37 3.37 9.63 -12.91
N GLU A 38 2.82 10.63 -12.22
CA GLU A 38 3.41 11.16 -10.98
C GLU A 38 3.43 10.11 -9.87
N GLU A 39 2.35 9.38 -9.68
CA GLU A 39 2.28 8.28 -8.70
C GLU A 39 3.22 7.13 -9.06
N ARG A 40 3.38 6.81 -10.35
CA ARG A 40 4.35 5.81 -10.83
C ARG A 40 5.79 6.22 -10.49
N LYS A 41 6.15 7.50 -10.63
CA LYS A 41 7.46 8.00 -10.20
C LYS A 41 7.67 7.82 -8.69
N ARG A 42 6.62 8.01 -7.88
CA ARG A 42 6.70 7.74 -6.43
C ARG A 42 7.00 6.26 -6.14
N LEU A 43 6.47 5.33 -6.95
CA LEU A 43 6.77 3.90 -6.82
C LEU A 43 8.24 3.57 -7.09
N GLU A 44 8.93 4.31 -7.96
CA GLU A 44 10.37 4.09 -8.25
C GLU A 44 11.24 4.24 -6.99
N SER A 45 10.79 5.01 -5.99
CA SER A 45 11.49 5.21 -4.72
C SER A 45 11.23 4.12 -3.68
N ILE A 46 10.31 3.19 -3.95
CA ILE A 46 9.95 2.13 -3.00
C ILE A 46 10.95 0.98 -3.07
N SER A 47 11.48 0.59 -1.90
CA SER A 47 12.37 -0.57 -1.73
C SER A 47 11.63 -1.69 -0.99
N PHE A 48 12.25 -2.33 0.01
CA PHE A 48 11.61 -3.35 0.84
C PHE A 48 10.38 -2.81 1.57
N ALA A 49 9.22 -3.37 1.24
CA ALA A 49 7.95 -3.13 1.90
C ALA A 49 7.57 -4.35 2.74
N LEU A 50 7.42 -4.16 4.06
CA LEU A 50 7.05 -5.22 4.99
C LEU A 50 5.67 -4.97 5.59
N GLN A 51 4.71 -5.82 5.26
CA GLN A 51 3.38 -5.72 5.86
C GLN A 51 3.40 -6.07 7.35
N GLY A 52 2.66 -5.29 8.15
CA GLY A 52 2.36 -5.60 9.54
C GLY A 52 2.69 -4.46 10.49
N SER A 53 2.90 -4.80 11.75
CA SER A 53 3.28 -3.85 12.79
C SER A 53 4.25 -4.47 13.77
N ILE A 54 5.13 -3.65 14.35
CA ILE A 54 6.05 -4.03 15.41
C ILE A 54 5.56 -3.41 16.71
N GLY A 55 5.37 -4.24 17.74
CA GLY A 55 5.08 -3.80 19.09
C GLY A 55 6.27 -3.99 20.02
N GLU A 56 6.54 -3.01 20.86
CA GLU A 56 7.52 -3.11 21.95
C GLU A 56 6.89 -3.78 23.18
N ARG A 57 7.64 -4.65 23.83
CA ARG A 57 7.20 -5.41 24.99
C ARG A 57 8.32 -5.53 26.01
N TYR A 58 7.93 -5.38 27.28
CA TYR A 58 8.75 -5.76 28.42
C TYR A 58 8.07 -6.95 29.10
N LEU A 59 8.83 -8.01 29.35
CA LEU A 59 8.30 -9.32 29.75
C LEU A 59 8.94 -9.79 31.05
N THR A 60 8.23 -10.65 31.76
CA THR A 60 8.82 -11.44 32.85
C THR A 60 9.64 -12.59 32.29
N CYS A 61 10.69 -12.99 32.99
CA CYS A 61 11.47 -14.18 32.60
C CYS A 61 10.87 -15.46 33.22
N GLY A 62 11.38 -16.63 32.83
CA GLY A 62 10.94 -17.91 33.41
C GLY A 62 11.47 -18.23 34.82
N ARG A 63 12.34 -17.39 35.38
CA ARG A 63 12.98 -17.67 36.67
C ARG A 63 12.07 -17.21 37.82
N LYS A 64 11.46 -18.17 38.52
CA LYS A 64 10.49 -17.94 39.62
C LYS A 64 10.90 -16.92 40.69
N LYS A 65 12.21 -16.78 40.98
CA LYS A 65 12.73 -15.86 42.00
C LYS A 65 13.23 -14.52 41.43
N CYS A 66 13.07 -14.27 40.13
CA CYS A 66 13.52 -13.02 39.51
C CYS A 66 12.68 -11.83 39.99
N ARG A 67 13.33 -10.68 40.16
CA ARG A 67 12.69 -9.42 40.57
C ARG A 67 11.58 -8.98 39.60
N CYS A 68 11.70 -9.31 38.32
CA CYS A 68 10.71 -8.99 37.28
C CYS A 68 9.29 -9.47 37.59
N HIS A 69 9.11 -10.49 38.45
CA HIS A 69 7.78 -10.98 38.84
C HIS A 69 7.08 -10.13 39.90
N LYS A 70 7.78 -9.21 40.55
CA LYS A 70 7.28 -8.40 41.68
C LYS A 70 7.35 -6.90 41.43
N ASP A 71 8.23 -6.49 40.52
CA ASP A 71 8.52 -5.09 40.23
C ASP A 71 8.34 -4.82 38.73
N PRO A 72 7.31 -4.03 38.34
CA PRO A 72 7.06 -3.64 36.95
C PRO A 72 8.24 -2.92 36.28
N GLU A 73 9.07 -2.19 37.03
CA GLU A 73 10.26 -1.51 36.49
C GLU A 73 11.41 -2.50 36.21
N ALA A 74 11.31 -3.72 36.73
CA ALA A 74 12.31 -4.78 36.55
C ALA A 74 11.94 -5.75 35.41
N LEU A 75 10.97 -5.42 34.56
CA LEU A 75 10.65 -6.24 33.38
C LEU A 75 11.82 -6.26 32.39
N HIS A 76 12.00 -7.41 31.73
CA HIS A 76 13.06 -7.58 30.76
C HIS A 76 12.62 -7.08 29.39
N GLY A 77 13.50 -6.37 28.69
CA GLY A 77 13.25 -5.84 27.37
C GLY A 77 14.22 -4.71 27.02
N PRO A 78 13.97 -3.99 25.92
CA PRO A 78 12.80 -4.16 25.04
C PRO A 78 12.88 -5.44 24.20
N PHE A 79 11.76 -6.15 24.10
CA PHE A 79 11.55 -7.17 23.08
C PHE A 79 10.59 -6.63 22.04
N TYR A 80 10.87 -6.90 20.76
CA TYR A 80 10.01 -6.48 19.67
C TYR A 80 9.24 -7.68 19.11
N HIS A 81 7.95 -7.49 18.86
CA HIS A 81 7.10 -8.52 18.26
C HIS A 81 6.51 -7.96 16.97
N TRP A 82 6.93 -8.53 15.83
CA TRP A 82 6.32 -8.22 14.54
C TRP A 82 5.10 -9.12 14.33
N THR A 83 3.98 -8.50 13.99
CA THR A 83 2.73 -9.22 13.68
C THR A 83 2.17 -8.81 12.33
N ARG A 84 1.59 -9.77 11.61
CA ARG A 84 0.88 -9.53 10.36
C ARG A 84 -0.31 -10.49 10.22
N LYS A 85 -1.21 -10.18 9.28
CA LYS A 85 -2.32 -11.06 8.91
C LYS A 85 -1.91 -11.96 7.74
N VAL A 86 -2.14 -13.26 7.87
CA VAL A 86 -2.02 -14.26 6.79
C VAL A 86 -3.30 -15.08 6.83
N ASP A 87 -4.06 -15.11 5.74
CA ASP A 87 -5.35 -15.81 5.63
C ASP A 87 -6.32 -15.50 6.78
N GLY A 88 -6.43 -14.21 7.14
CA GLY A 88 -7.27 -13.71 8.24
C GLY A 88 -6.72 -13.96 9.66
N LYS A 89 -5.71 -14.82 9.80
CA LYS A 89 -5.09 -15.17 11.09
C LYS A 89 -3.93 -14.23 11.40
N SER A 90 -3.78 -13.86 12.67
CA SER A 90 -2.62 -13.11 13.15
C SER A 90 -1.45 -14.06 13.35
N VAL A 91 -0.36 -13.84 12.62
CA VAL A 91 0.91 -14.52 12.81
C VAL A 91 1.93 -13.53 13.35
N GLY A 92 2.82 -13.99 14.24
CA GLY A 92 3.79 -13.13 14.90
C GLY A 92 5.14 -13.79 15.10
N VAL A 93 6.20 -12.97 15.09
CA VAL A 93 7.59 -13.39 15.28
C VAL A 93 8.27 -12.41 16.24
N TRP A 94 8.99 -12.94 17.23
CA TRP A 94 9.84 -12.14 18.12
C TRP A 94 11.11 -11.74 17.41
N LEU A 95 11.49 -10.47 17.57
CA LEU A 95 12.62 -9.86 16.90
C LEU A 95 13.70 -9.47 17.91
N PRO A 96 14.98 -9.69 17.59
CA PRO A 96 16.09 -9.02 18.25
C PRO A 96 15.98 -7.50 18.13
N VAL A 97 16.53 -6.78 19.11
CA VAL A 97 16.53 -5.31 19.13
C VAL A 97 17.28 -4.75 17.93
N GLU A 98 18.37 -5.41 17.55
CA GLU A 98 19.33 -5.01 16.52
C GLU A 98 18.70 -4.92 15.12
N VAL A 99 17.62 -5.68 14.85
CA VAL A 99 16.93 -5.66 13.56
C VAL A 99 15.60 -4.89 13.60
N SER A 100 15.17 -4.44 14.78
CA SER A 100 13.84 -3.88 14.96
C SER A 100 13.63 -2.58 14.19
N ASP A 101 14.63 -1.69 14.16
CA ASP A 101 14.54 -0.41 13.46
C ASP A 101 14.53 -0.58 11.95
N LEU A 102 15.37 -1.48 11.41
CA LEU A 102 15.35 -1.84 9.99
C LEU A 102 13.96 -2.32 9.55
N LEU A 103 13.32 -3.19 10.32
CA LEU A 103 11.99 -3.70 9.98
C LEU A 103 10.88 -2.65 10.18
N LYS A 104 11.03 -1.72 11.14
CA LYS A 104 10.13 -0.55 11.26
C LYS A 104 10.20 0.32 10.00
N ASP A 105 11.39 0.54 9.44
CA ASP A 105 11.57 1.31 8.20
C ASP A 105 10.90 0.61 7.00
N TRP A 106 11.01 -0.72 6.90
CA TRP A 106 10.32 -1.48 5.86
C TRP A 106 8.80 -1.47 6.03
N ILE A 107 8.28 -1.45 7.27
CA ILE A 107 6.85 -1.27 7.54
C ILE A 107 6.40 0.14 7.15
N SER A 108 7.22 1.15 7.38
CA SER A 108 6.94 2.52 6.93
C SER A 108 6.87 2.60 5.40
N THR A 109 7.79 1.91 4.71
CA THR A 109 7.79 1.79 3.25
C THR A 109 6.54 1.08 2.73
N ASP A 110 6.05 0.03 3.41
CA ASP A 110 4.78 -0.64 3.07
C ASP A 110 3.58 0.30 3.16
N ARG A 111 3.53 1.17 4.16
CA ARG A 111 2.46 2.19 4.27
C ARG A 111 2.48 3.16 3.09
N LYS A 112 3.67 3.63 2.70
CA LYS A 112 3.85 4.52 1.53
C LYS A 112 3.42 3.82 0.24
N LEU A 113 3.77 2.54 0.07
CA LEU A 113 3.33 1.75 -1.07
C LEU A 113 1.78 1.70 -1.15
N HIS A 114 1.11 1.38 -0.04
CA HIS A 114 -0.35 1.33 -0.01
C HIS A 114 -1.01 2.70 -0.24
N GLU A 115 -0.40 3.78 0.23
CA GLU A 115 -0.85 5.15 -0.05
C GLU A 115 -0.81 5.46 -1.56
N ILE A 116 0.31 5.16 -2.22
CA ILE A 116 0.49 5.39 -3.66
C ILE A 116 -0.53 4.57 -4.46
N VAL A 117 -0.70 3.29 -4.12
CA VAL A 117 -1.70 2.43 -4.78
C VAL A 117 -3.12 2.98 -4.60
N SER A 118 -3.48 3.39 -3.37
CA SER A 118 -4.81 3.98 -3.09
C SER A 118 -5.04 5.26 -3.91
N ARG A 119 -4.00 6.07 -4.10
CA ARG A 119 -4.07 7.28 -4.92
C ARG A 119 -4.28 6.97 -6.40
N ILE A 120 -3.61 5.95 -6.93
CA ILE A 120 -3.84 5.46 -8.31
C ILE A 120 -5.29 4.99 -8.48
N GLU A 121 -5.82 4.23 -7.52
CA GLU A 121 -7.22 3.76 -7.54
C GLU A 121 -8.21 4.92 -7.52
N GLU A 122 -7.94 5.97 -6.73
CA GLU A 122 -8.74 7.19 -6.69
C GLU A 122 -8.73 7.95 -8.02
N ILE A 123 -7.54 8.19 -8.60
CA ILE A 123 -7.41 8.86 -9.91
C ILE A 123 -8.16 8.06 -10.99
N THR A 124 -8.07 6.73 -10.95
CA THR A 124 -8.77 5.85 -11.89
C THR A 124 -10.29 5.93 -11.72
N ARG A 125 -10.79 6.03 -10.48
CA ARG A 125 -12.21 6.24 -10.21
C ARG A 125 -12.70 7.58 -10.74
N GLU A 126 -11.95 8.66 -10.53
CA GLU A 126 -12.28 9.98 -11.10
C GLU A 126 -12.38 9.91 -12.64
N ALA A 127 -11.43 9.25 -13.30
CA ALA A 127 -11.45 9.07 -14.75
C ALA A 127 -12.67 8.26 -15.22
N ALA A 128 -13.04 7.20 -14.50
CA ALA A 128 -14.20 6.38 -14.83
C ALA A 128 -15.52 7.15 -14.68
N GLU A 129 -15.64 7.97 -13.63
CA GLU A 129 -16.79 8.86 -13.41
C GLU A 129 -16.93 9.89 -14.53
N TRP A 130 -15.81 10.47 -14.97
CA TRP A 130 -15.77 11.40 -16.10
C TRP A 130 -16.18 10.74 -17.42
N ILE A 131 -15.60 9.57 -17.77
CA ILE A 131 -16.00 8.83 -18.98
C ILE A 131 -17.50 8.52 -18.95
N HIS A 132 -18.02 8.10 -17.79
CA HIS A 132 -19.43 7.79 -17.63
C HIS A 132 -20.33 9.03 -17.83
N SER A 133 -19.93 10.21 -17.34
CA SER A 133 -20.69 11.44 -17.57
C SER A 133 -20.70 11.84 -19.04
N GLU A 134 -19.54 11.82 -19.71
CA GLU A 134 -19.45 12.19 -21.13
C GLU A 134 -20.26 11.26 -22.03
N PHE A 135 -20.19 9.94 -21.78
CA PHE A 135 -20.95 8.95 -22.54
C PHE A 135 -22.47 9.10 -22.33
N ARG A 136 -22.90 9.51 -21.13
CA ARG A 136 -24.31 9.81 -20.86
C ARG A 136 -24.78 11.04 -21.62
N ASP A 137 -23.95 12.07 -21.71
CA ASP A 137 -24.33 13.32 -22.37
C ASP A 137 -24.28 13.24 -23.90
N ASP A 138 -23.38 12.44 -24.48
CA ASP A 138 -23.42 12.09 -25.92
C ASP A 138 -24.74 11.41 -26.30
N ARG A 139 -25.20 10.45 -25.48
CA ARG A 139 -26.48 9.75 -25.72
C ARG A 139 -27.72 10.63 -25.60
N LYS A 140 -27.68 11.72 -24.84
CA LYS A 140 -28.80 12.68 -24.78
C LYS A 140 -28.86 13.60 -25.99
N LYS A 141 -27.74 13.77 -26.71
CA LYS A 141 -27.64 14.66 -27.88
C LYS A 141 -28.03 13.95 -29.19
N LYS A 142 -28.10 12.63 -29.19
CA LYS A 142 -28.62 11.78 -30.26
C LYS A 142 -30.13 11.57 -30.11
#